data_AF-A0A0D8BWF9-F1
#
_entry.id   AF-A0A0D8BWF9-F1
#
_cell.length_a   1.000
_cell.length_b   1.000
_cell.length_c   1.000
_cell.angle_alpha   90.00
_cell.angle_beta   90.00
_cell.angle_gamma   90.00
#
_symmetry.space_group_name_H-M   'P 1'
#
loop_
_entity.id
_entity.type
_entity.pdbx_description
1 polymer ?
#
loop_
_entity_poly.entity_id
_entity_poly.type
_entity_poly.pdbx_seq_one_letter_code
_entity_poly.pdbx_strand_id
1 'polypeptide(L)'
;MNEAKGTIGYEAKRVHEMGGGIVVVDDGKTVVEIPLPFTGMMTTGHSFDTAVRFHDELLALLQERGFPFHDILYTLLFLTCDFLPGLRLIPYGLYDVKRAEIVLPAEGLEEKAVK
;
A
#
# COMPACT_ATOMS: atom_id res chain seq x y z
N MET A 1 -2.23 5.09 21.26
CA MET A 1 -2.38 5.65 19.89
C MET A 1 -1.04 6.16 19.31
N ASN A 2 0.12 5.70 19.82
CA ASN A 2 1.45 6.16 19.38
C ASN A 2 2.27 5.08 18.65
N GLU A 3 1.76 3.85 18.57
CA GLU A 3 2.46 2.71 17.93
C GLU A 3 2.28 2.71 16.41
N ALA A 4 1.08 3.04 15.91
CA ALA A 4 0.78 3.01 14.47
C ALA A 4 1.63 3.97 13.61
N LYS A 5 2.15 5.07 14.18
CA LYS A 5 3.02 6.01 13.47
C LYS A 5 4.42 5.45 13.23
N GLY A 6 4.91 4.56 14.10
CA GLY A 6 6.23 3.92 13.94
C GLY A 6 6.21 2.79 12.91
N THR A 7 5.11 2.05 12.81
CA THR A 7 4.96 0.93 11.87
C THR A 7 4.90 1.44 10.42
N ILE A 8 4.00 2.42 10.13
CA ILE A 8 3.80 3.00 8.78
C ILE A 8 5.10 3.53 8.15
N GLY A 9 5.99 4.10 8.96
CA GLY A 9 7.29 4.59 8.48
C GLY A 9 8.24 3.48 8.02
N TYR A 10 8.25 2.37 8.74
CA TYR A 10 9.09 1.21 8.42
C TYR A 10 8.65 0.51 7.14
N GLU A 11 7.34 0.25 6.96
CA GLU A 11 6.84 -0.45 5.76
C GLU A 11 7.08 0.36 4.48
N ALA A 12 6.78 1.67 4.52
CA ALA A 12 6.97 2.55 3.37
C ALA A 12 8.45 2.61 2.94
N LYS A 13 9.37 2.65 3.92
CA LYS A 13 10.81 2.57 3.67
C LYS A 13 11.18 1.24 3.02
N ARG A 14 10.64 0.13 3.51
CA ARG A 14 10.95 -1.19 2.97
C ARG A 14 10.48 -1.34 1.52
N VAL A 15 9.28 -0.86 1.21
CA VAL A 15 8.78 -0.78 -0.19
C VAL A 15 9.72 0.03 -1.07
N HIS A 16 10.24 1.16 -0.57
CA HIS A 16 11.21 1.98 -1.30
C HIS A 16 12.53 1.24 -1.56
N GLU A 17 13.10 0.57 -0.54
CA GLU A 17 14.32 -0.22 -0.65
C GLU A 17 14.20 -1.39 -1.64
N MET A 18 13.00 -1.95 -1.78
CA MET A 18 12.69 -3.01 -2.74
C MET A 18 12.55 -2.50 -4.19
N GLY A 19 12.55 -1.18 -4.42
CA GLY A 19 12.28 -0.58 -5.72
C GLY A 19 10.79 -0.56 -6.08
N GLY A 20 9.91 -0.64 -5.09
CA GLY A 20 8.47 -0.73 -5.23
C GLY A 20 7.92 -2.14 -5.06
N GLY A 21 6.63 -2.22 -4.71
CA GLY A 21 5.99 -3.48 -4.34
C GLY A 21 5.02 -3.32 -3.18
N ILE A 22 4.80 -4.43 -2.48
CA ILE A 22 3.87 -4.53 -1.35
C ILE A 22 4.62 -5.10 -0.15
N VAL A 23 4.44 -4.49 1.01
CA VAL A 23 4.92 -4.99 2.29
C VAL A 23 3.72 -5.08 3.21
N VAL A 24 3.52 -6.23 3.85
CA VAL A 24 2.51 -6.40 4.89
C VAL A 24 3.23 -6.57 6.22
N VAL A 25 2.85 -5.73 7.19
CA VAL A 25 3.32 -5.84 8.57
C VAL A 25 2.16 -6.17 9.49
N ASP A 26 2.44 -7.07 10.42
CA ASP A 26 1.51 -7.53 11.44
C ASP A 26 2.28 -7.62 12.76
N ASP A 27 1.73 -7.03 13.82
CA ASP A 27 2.36 -6.93 15.14
C ASP A 27 3.83 -6.43 15.10
N GLY A 28 4.10 -5.43 14.27
CA GLY A 28 5.43 -4.82 14.11
C GLY A 28 6.45 -5.70 13.36
N LYS A 29 6.03 -6.82 12.76
CA LYS A 29 6.88 -7.71 11.97
C LYS A 29 6.43 -7.74 10.52
N THR A 30 7.38 -7.68 9.59
CA THR A 30 7.10 -7.98 8.19
C THR A 30 6.70 -9.44 8.04
N VAL A 31 5.49 -9.66 7.53
CA VAL A 31 4.96 -11.00 7.28
C VAL A 31 5.03 -11.38 5.80
N VAL A 32 4.95 -10.39 4.89
CA VAL A 32 5.08 -10.60 3.44
C VAL A 32 5.80 -9.42 2.79
N GLU A 33 6.68 -9.73 1.84
CA GLU A 33 7.32 -8.78 0.92
C GLU A 33 7.15 -9.25 -0.51
N ILE A 34 6.46 -8.46 -1.33
CA ILE A 34 6.22 -8.73 -2.76
C ILE A 34 6.93 -7.65 -3.57
N PRO A 35 8.13 -7.93 -4.12
CA PRO A 35 8.85 -6.95 -4.94
C PRO A 35 8.21 -6.82 -6.33
N LEU A 36 7.92 -5.58 -6.73
CA LEU A 36 7.43 -5.21 -8.06
C LEU A 36 8.35 -4.15 -8.67
N PRO A 37 9.62 -4.48 -8.96
CA PRO A 37 10.67 -3.50 -9.26
C PRO A 37 10.46 -2.78 -10.60
N PHE A 38 9.61 -3.31 -11.47
CA PHE A 38 9.22 -2.59 -12.69
C PHE A 38 8.13 -1.58 -12.34
N THR A 39 8.55 -0.32 -12.19
CA THR A 39 7.70 0.84 -11.88
C THR A 39 6.83 0.69 -10.62
N GLY A 40 7.20 -0.19 -9.69
CA GLY A 40 6.39 -0.49 -8.50
C GLY A 40 5.14 -1.32 -8.76
N MET A 41 4.95 -1.84 -9.98
CA MET A 41 3.68 -2.44 -10.41
C MET A 41 3.83 -3.85 -10.97
N MET A 42 5.00 -4.22 -11.51
CA MET A 42 5.17 -5.49 -12.21
C MET A 42 6.44 -6.22 -11.78
N THR A 43 6.38 -7.55 -11.88
CA THR A 43 7.57 -8.40 -11.86
C THR A 43 8.33 -8.27 -13.19
N THR A 44 9.59 -8.68 -13.22
CA THR A 44 10.45 -8.59 -14.42
C THR A 44 10.56 -9.91 -15.19
N GLY A 45 9.93 -10.98 -14.69
CA GLY A 45 9.96 -12.29 -15.32
C GLY A 45 9.12 -12.34 -16.59
N HIS A 46 9.47 -13.26 -17.50
CA HIS A 46 8.71 -13.49 -18.73
C HIS A 46 7.43 -14.32 -18.53
N SER A 47 7.31 -15.00 -17.39
CA SER A 47 6.13 -15.78 -17.01
C SER A 47 5.30 -15.08 -15.93
N PHE A 48 4.00 -15.35 -15.93
CA PHE A 48 3.06 -14.88 -14.91
C PHE A 48 3.16 -15.64 -13.58
N ASP A 49 3.84 -16.80 -13.53
CA ASP A 49 3.84 -17.68 -12.36
C ASP A 49 4.24 -16.98 -11.06
N THR A 50 5.21 -16.07 -11.13
CA THR A 50 5.66 -15.31 -9.96
C THR A 50 4.57 -14.33 -9.48
N ALA A 51 3.90 -13.65 -10.41
CA ALA A 51 2.82 -12.72 -10.08
C ALA A 51 1.61 -13.45 -9.50
N VAL A 52 1.26 -14.62 -10.05
CA VAL A 52 0.19 -15.48 -9.54
C VAL A 52 0.51 -15.93 -8.11
N ARG A 53 1.71 -16.45 -7.87
CA ARG A 53 2.13 -16.86 -6.52
C ARG A 53 2.05 -15.71 -5.51
N PHE A 54 2.50 -14.51 -5.89
CA PHE A 54 2.41 -13.33 -5.01
C PHE A 54 0.96 -12.92 -4.73
N HIS A 55 0.08 -13.00 -5.73
CA HIS A 55 -1.35 -12.73 -5.54
C HIS A 55 -1.98 -13.73 -4.57
N ASP A 56 -1.75 -15.02 -4.77
CA ASP A 56 -2.31 -16.09 -3.93
C ASP A 56 -1.80 -15.98 -2.47
N GLU A 57 -0.51 -15.70 -2.30
CA GLU A 57 0.10 -15.46 -0.98
C GLU A 57 -0.54 -14.26 -0.26
N LEU A 58 -0.68 -13.13 -0.95
CA LEU A 58 -1.30 -11.93 -0.39
C LEU A 58 -2.77 -12.16 -0.03
N LEU A 59 -3.53 -12.80 -0.92
CA LEU A 59 -4.95 -13.07 -0.72
C LEU A 59 -5.16 -13.97 0.51
N ALA A 60 -4.44 -15.09 0.60
CA ALA A 60 -4.54 -16.01 1.72
C ALA A 60 -4.18 -15.31 3.05
N LEU A 61 -3.06 -14.59 3.07
CA LEU A 61 -2.58 -13.86 4.25
C LEU A 61 -3.62 -12.87 4.80
N LEU A 62 -4.29 -12.15 3.91
CA LEU A 62 -5.29 -11.13 4.27
C LEU A 62 -6.61 -11.75 4.70
N GLN A 63 -7.04 -12.83 4.06
CA GLN A 63 -8.23 -13.59 4.46
C GLN A 63 -8.06 -14.17 5.87
N GLU A 64 -6.89 -14.73 6.19
CA GLU A 64 -6.54 -15.20 7.54
C GLU A 64 -6.59 -14.08 8.59
N ARG A 65 -6.35 -12.82 8.18
CA ARG A 65 -6.37 -11.62 9.04
C ARG A 65 -7.71 -10.90 9.07
N GLY A 66 -8.75 -11.50 8.52
CA GLY A 66 -10.12 -10.98 8.60
C GLY A 66 -10.49 -9.98 7.51
N PHE A 67 -9.77 -9.94 6.38
CA PHE A 67 -10.24 -9.29 5.15
C PHE A 67 -10.94 -10.33 4.26
N PRO A 68 -12.28 -10.46 4.33
CA PRO A 68 -13.01 -11.55 3.66
C PRO A 68 -13.26 -11.29 2.17
N PHE A 69 -12.83 -10.14 1.66
CA PHE A 69 -13.06 -9.73 0.28
C PHE A 69 -11.98 -10.33 -0.62
N HIS A 70 -12.20 -10.21 -1.93
CA HIS A 70 -11.27 -10.72 -2.93
C HIS A 70 -10.01 -9.83 -2.99
N ASP A 71 -9.95 -8.93 -3.96
CA ASP A 71 -8.71 -8.22 -4.28
C ASP A 71 -8.58 -6.90 -3.50
N ILE A 72 -7.68 -6.89 -2.52
CA ILE A 72 -7.33 -5.67 -1.77
C ILE A 72 -6.68 -4.62 -2.68
N LEU A 73 -5.94 -5.03 -3.72
CA LEU A 73 -5.23 -4.11 -4.62
C LEU A 73 -6.23 -3.30 -5.42
N TYR A 74 -7.33 -3.91 -5.86
CA TYR A 74 -8.43 -3.20 -6.49
C TYR A 74 -9.08 -2.17 -5.56
N THR A 75 -9.20 -2.50 -4.28
CA THR A 75 -9.73 -1.57 -3.27
C THR A 75 -8.80 -0.37 -3.09
N LEU A 76 -7.48 -0.62 -2.94
CA LEU A 76 -6.47 0.43 -2.78
C LEU A 76 -6.30 1.29 -4.05
N LEU A 77 -6.40 0.69 -5.23
CA LEU A 77 -6.39 1.39 -6.51
C LEU A 77 -7.50 2.45 -6.54
N PHE A 78 -8.75 2.04 -6.29
CA PHE A 78 -9.88 2.98 -6.34
C PHE A 78 -9.87 4.01 -5.21
N LEU A 79 -9.26 3.71 -4.06
CA LEU A 79 -9.09 4.67 -2.97
C LEU A 79 -8.23 5.87 -3.40
N THR A 80 -7.30 5.66 -4.33
CA THR A 80 -6.36 6.69 -4.80
C THR A 80 -6.69 7.26 -6.19
N CYS A 81 -7.64 6.68 -6.93
CA CYS A 81 -8.10 7.18 -8.24
C CYS A 81 -8.87 8.52 -8.12
N ASP A 82 -8.15 9.62 -8.28
CA ASP A 82 -8.62 11.02 -8.19
C ASP A 82 -9.51 11.50 -9.35
N PHE A 83 -9.69 10.69 -10.39
CA PHE A 83 -10.65 10.92 -11.46
C PHE A 83 -12.05 10.34 -11.16
N LEU A 84 -12.21 9.57 -10.09
CA LEU A 84 -13.50 9.00 -9.67
C LEU A 84 -14.17 9.89 -8.60
N PRO A 85 -15.51 9.98 -8.59
CA PRO A 85 -16.21 10.89 -7.69
C PRO A 85 -16.07 10.52 -6.21
N GLY A 86 -16.08 11.53 -5.34
CA GLY A 86 -16.03 11.38 -3.89
C GLY A 86 -14.67 11.73 -3.29
N LEU A 87 -14.44 11.29 -2.05
CA LEU A 87 -13.18 11.49 -1.34
C LEU A 87 -12.11 10.50 -1.81
N ARG A 88 -10.89 10.97 -2.05
CA ARG A 88 -9.74 10.16 -2.49
C ARG A 88 -8.51 10.48 -1.67
N LEU A 89 -7.65 9.49 -1.49
CA LEU A 89 -6.32 9.70 -0.91
C LEU A 89 -5.32 9.91 -2.04
N ILE A 90 -4.70 11.08 -2.06
CA ILE A 90 -3.64 11.42 -3.02
C ILE A 90 -2.37 11.84 -2.26
N PRO A 91 -1.20 11.99 -2.91
CA PRO A 91 0.03 12.36 -2.21
C PRO A 91 -0.06 13.67 -1.41
N TYR A 92 -0.98 14.57 -1.78
CA TYR A 92 -1.21 15.85 -1.10
C TYR A 92 -2.19 15.77 0.09
N GLY A 93 -2.88 14.64 0.28
CA GLY A 93 -3.83 14.42 1.38
C GLY A 93 -5.17 13.83 0.95
N LEU A 94 -6.21 14.08 1.75
CA LEU A 94 -7.59 13.73 1.44
C LEU A 94 -8.20 14.77 0.49
N TYR A 95 -8.50 14.35 -0.73
CA TYR A 95 -9.00 15.19 -1.82
C TYR A 95 -10.49 14.95 -2.05
N ASP A 96 -11.29 16.02 -2.09
CA ASP A 96 -12.68 15.97 -2.58
C ASP A 96 -12.70 16.32 -4.07
N VAL A 97 -12.87 15.28 -4.90
CA VAL A 97 -12.86 15.38 -6.36
C VAL A 97 -13.97 16.28 -6.88
N LYS A 98 -15.14 16.33 -6.21
CA LYS A 98 -16.28 17.13 -6.68
C LYS A 98 -16.09 18.62 -6.42
N ARG A 99 -15.39 18.95 -5.33
CA ARG A 99 -15.12 20.34 -4.92
C ARG A 99 -13.76 20.85 -5.38
N ALA A 100 -12.93 19.96 -5.93
CA ALA A 100 -11.55 20.22 -6.32
C ALA A 100 -10.72 20.84 -5.18
N GLU A 101 -10.87 20.30 -3.97
CA GLU A 101 -10.20 20.83 -2.76
C GLU A 101 -9.51 19.71 -1.96
N ILE A 102 -8.39 20.06 -1.32
CA ILE A 102 -7.78 19.23 -0.29
C ILE A 102 -8.52 19.51 1.03
N VAL A 103 -9.25 18.51 1.53
CA VAL A 103 -10.03 18.58 2.77
C VAL A 103 -9.13 18.39 4.00
N LEU A 104 -8.10 17.55 3.86
CA LEU A 104 -7.09 17.32 4.88
C LEU A 104 -5.71 17.17 4.21
N PRO A 105 -4.74 18.05 4.48
CA PRO A 105 -3.39 17.93 3.94
C PRO A 105 -2.67 16.68 4.43
N ALA A 106 -1.77 16.15 3.61
CA ALA A 106 -0.88 15.08 4.02
C ALA A 106 0.09 15.54 5.12
N GLU A 107 0.33 14.69 6.11
CA GLU A 107 1.42 14.83 7.08
C GLU A 107 2.64 14.05 6.57
N GLY A 108 3.81 14.69 6.57
CA GLY A 108 5.06 13.99 6.27
C GLY A 108 5.44 13.02 7.38
N LEU A 109 6.07 11.90 7.01
CA LEU A 109 6.69 11.01 7.98
C LEU A 109 7.95 11.69 8.53
N GLU A 110 8.02 11.90 9.85
CA GLU A 110 9.24 12.40 10.47
C GLU A 110 10.37 11.36 10.36
N GLU A 111 11.59 11.81 10.05
CA GLU A 111 12.78 10.98 9.81
C GLU A 111 13.14 10.05 11.00
N LYS A 112 12.65 10.37 12.21
CA LYS A 112 12.83 9.57 13.43
C LYS A 112 11.89 8.36 13.53
N ALA A 113 10.78 8.33 12.80
CA ALA A 113 9.82 7.21 12.79
C ALA A 113 10.24 6.06 11.84
N VAL A 114 11.38 6.21 11.16
CA VAL A 114 11.86 5.33 10.07
C VAL A 114 13.19 4.63 10.44
N LYS A 115 13.66 4.82 11.68
CA LYS A 115 14.85 4.18 12.25
C LYS A 115 14.52 2.94 13.05
#